data_AF-A0A8X6NX28-F1
#
_entry.id   AF-A0A8X6NX28-F1
#
_cell.length_a   1.000
_cell.length_b   1.000
_cell.length_c   1.000
_cell.angle_alpha   90.00
_cell.angle_beta   90.00
_cell.angle_gamma   90.00
#
_symmetry.space_group_name_H-M   'P 1'
#
loop_
_entity.id
_entity.type
_entity.pdbx_description
1 polymer ?
#
loop_
_entity_poly.entity_id
_entity_poly.type
_entity_poly.pdbx_seq_one_letter_code
_entity_poly.pdbx_strand_id
1 'polypeptide(L)'
;MENRYDGPAEYTLEWTIENFSYAWQKNGDKLVSPVFVIHRLDNMSFTIELYSRGEEEEEYIGCFLTRIIDDSDFEGEIDMKIISLSKDDPTPAYEEPLDDSVCQRA
;
A
#
# COMPACT_ATOMS: atom_id res chain seq x y z
N MET A 1 -20.08 25.83 19.41
CA MET A 1 -20.02 24.56 18.68
C MET A 1 -18.57 24.39 18.27
N GLU A 2 -17.82 23.55 18.97
CA GLU A 2 -16.41 23.29 18.62
C GLU A 2 -16.39 22.36 17.41
N ASN A 3 -15.80 22.82 16.31
CA ASN A 3 -15.39 21.94 15.23
C ASN A 3 -14.29 21.03 15.77
N ARG A 4 -14.64 19.78 16.06
CA ARG A 4 -13.65 18.72 16.24
C ARG A 4 -13.12 18.39 14.85
N TYR A 5 -12.08 19.09 14.43
CA TYR A 5 -11.20 18.59 13.39
C TYR A 5 -10.61 17.28 13.90
N ASP A 6 -11.22 16.16 13.53
CA ASP A 6 -10.56 14.87 13.55
C ASP A 6 -9.53 14.96 12.42
N GLY A 7 -8.24 14.91 12.76
CA GLY A 7 -7.15 15.03 11.79
C GLY A 7 -7.21 13.93 10.72
N PRO A 8 -6.28 13.94 9.74
CA PRO A 8 -6.21 12.89 8.74
C PRO A 8 -6.17 11.52 9.43
N ALA A 9 -7.01 10.62 8.95
CA ALA A 9 -7.12 9.28 9.48
C ALA A 9 -5.91 8.45 9.02
N GLU A 10 -4.93 8.28 9.90
CA GLU A 10 -3.81 7.38 9.64
C GLU A 10 -4.21 5.94 9.97
N TYR A 11 -3.92 5.01 9.06
CA TYR A 11 -4.15 3.58 9.24
C TYR A 11 -2.89 2.81 8.86
N THR A 12 -2.40 1.97 9.78
CA THR A 12 -1.22 1.13 9.56
C THR A 12 -1.64 -0.33 9.55
N LEU A 13 -1.21 -1.05 8.52
CA LEU A 13 -1.37 -2.50 8.41
C LEU A 13 0.02 -3.13 8.29
N GLU A 14 0.23 -4.24 8.99
CA GLU A 14 1.39 -5.10 8.80
C GLU A 14 0.96 -6.37 8.06
N TRP A 15 1.63 -6.67 6.95
CA TRP A 15 1.46 -7.92 6.21
C TRP A 15 2.82 -8.62 6.07
N THR A 16 2.96 -9.77 6.72
CA THR A 16 4.17 -10.59 6.64
C THR A 16 4.02 -11.66 5.55
N ILE A 17 4.99 -11.73 4.64
CA ILE A 17 5.12 -12.82 3.67
C ILE A 17 6.22 -13.76 4.12
N GLU A 18 5.82 -14.95 4.57
CA GLU A 18 6.77 -15.97 4.98
C GLU A 18 7.47 -16.59 3.77
N ASN A 19 8.74 -16.96 3.94
CA ASN A 19 9.54 -17.63 2.91
C ASN A 19 9.61 -16.85 1.59
N PHE A 20 9.65 -15.51 1.64
CA PHE A 20 9.70 -14.66 0.44
C PHE A 20 10.87 -15.00 -0.50
N SER A 21 12.00 -15.51 0.00
CA SER A 21 13.10 -15.99 -0.86
C SER A 21 12.74 -17.17 -1.77
N TYR A 22 11.66 -17.88 -1.46
CA TYR A 22 11.10 -18.97 -2.26
C TYR A 22 9.95 -18.52 -3.17
N ALA A 23 9.74 -17.20 -3.28
CA ALA A 23 8.84 -16.58 -4.24
C ALA A 23 9.35 -16.80 -5.68
N TRP A 24 8.92 -17.91 -6.30
CA TRP A 24 9.22 -18.28 -7.69
C TRP A 24 8.14 -17.86 -8.69
N GLN A 25 7.29 -16.92 -8.30
CA GLN A 25 6.35 -16.22 -9.17
C GLN A 25 7.06 -15.72 -10.43
N LYS A 26 6.35 -15.75 -11.56
CA LYS A 26 6.78 -15.08 -12.78
C LYS A 26 6.44 -13.60 -12.70
N ASN A 27 6.99 -12.83 -13.62
CA ASN A 27 6.53 -11.47 -13.84
C ASN A 27 5.01 -11.47 -14.12
N GLY A 28 4.30 -10.51 -13.52
CA GLY A 28 2.83 -10.42 -13.56
C GLY A 28 2.10 -11.34 -12.57
N ASP A 29 2.77 -12.28 -11.91
CA ASP A 29 2.15 -13.05 -10.82
C ASP A 29 2.19 -12.23 -9.53
N LYS A 30 1.03 -12.09 -8.88
CA LYS A 30 0.87 -11.36 -7.61
C LYS A 30 0.58 -12.25 -6.41
N LEU A 31 1.07 -11.83 -5.26
CA LEU A 31 0.56 -12.21 -3.95
C LEU A 31 -0.50 -11.21 -3.53
N VAL A 32 -1.60 -11.69 -2.96
CA VAL A 32 -2.70 -10.83 -2.50
C VAL A 32 -2.84 -10.98 -0.99
N SER A 33 -2.88 -9.85 -0.28
CA SER A 33 -3.11 -9.85 1.17
C SER A 33 -4.52 -10.32 1.53
N PRO A 34 -4.78 -10.67 2.79
CA PRO A 34 -6.14 -10.70 3.30
C PRO A 34 -6.86 -9.36 3.07
N VAL A 35 -8.17 -9.41 2.88
CA VAL A 35 -9.02 -8.22 2.77
C VAL A 35 -9.06 -7.50 4.11
N PHE A 36 -8.93 -6.18 4.09
CA PHE A 36 -9.10 -5.33 5.26
C PHE A 36 -10.06 -4.17 4.95
N VAL A 37 -10.74 -3.69 5.99
CA VAL A 37 -11.77 -2.66 5.89
C VAL A 37 -11.29 -1.40 6.60
N ILE A 38 -11.36 -0.26 5.92
CA ILE A 38 -11.06 1.03 6.54
C ILE A 38 -12.38 1.72 6.87
N HIS A 39 -12.79 1.64 8.12
CA HIS A 39 -14.10 2.15 8.58
C HIS A 39 -14.28 3.66 8.38
N ARG A 40 -13.18 4.43 8.37
CA ARG A 40 -13.22 5.89 8.16
C ARG A 40 -13.36 6.29 6.70
N LEU A 41 -13.20 5.35 5.78
CA LEU A 41 -13.44 5.51 4.34
C LEU A 41 -14.69 4.71 4.01
N ASP A 42 -15.84 5.06 4.59
CA ASP A 42 -17.16 4.44 4.35
C ASP A 42 -17.22 2.91 4.37
N ASN A 43 -16.36 2.26 5.16
CA ASN A 43 -16.20 0.80 5.21
C ASN A 43 -15.74 0.17 3.88
N MET A 44 -14.98 0.91 3.08
CA MET A 44 -14.33 0.36 1.89
C MET A 44 -13.41 -0.79 2.24
N SER A 45 -13.43 -1.78 1.36
CA SER A 45 -12.61 -2.97 1.43
C SER A 45 -11.40 -2.85 0.50
N PHE A 46 -10.23 -3.23 1.01
CA PHE A 46 -8.96 -3.13 0.30
C PHE A 46 -8.16 -4.43 0.42
N THR A 47 -7.24 -4.62 -0.52
CA THR A 47 -6.16 -5.61 -0.51
C THR A 47 -4.85 -4.97 -0.92
N ILE A 48 -3.74 -5.53 -0.47
CA ILE A 48 -2.41 -5.23 -1.02
C ILE A 48 -2.09 -6.29 -2.06
N GLU A 49 -1.71 -5.85 -3.26
CA GLU A 49 -1.17 -6.70 -4.32
C GLU A 49 0.34 -6.52 -4.41
N LEU A 50 1.08 -7.62 -4.26
CA LEU A 50 2.55 -7.62 -4.33
C LEU A 50 3.03 -8.46 -5.51
N TYR A 51 3.68 -7.82 -6.46
CA TYR A 51 4.37 -8.43 -7.59
C TYR A 51 5.84 -8.59 -7.24
N SER A 52 6.23 -9.79 -6.80
CA SER A 52 7.59 -10.06 -6.32
C SER A 52 8.68 -9.96 -7.40
N ARG A 53 8.29 -9.96 -8.68
CA ARG A 53 9.17 -9.82 -9.85
C ARG A 53 8.68 -8.79 -10.87
N GLY A 54 7.89 -7.83 -10.41
CA GLY A 54 7.30 -6.81 -11.27
C GLY A 54 6.00 -7.26 -11.92
N GLU A 55 5.18 -6.28 -12.31
CA GLU A 55 3.90 -6.51 -12.98
C GLU A 55 4.09 -6.88 -14.46
N GLU A 56 5.13 -6.34 -15.11
CA GLU A 56 5.47 -6.59 -16.51
C GLU A 56 6.94 -7.03 -16.66
N GLU A 57 7.65 -6.66 -17.73
CA GLU A 57 9.04 -7.08 -17.99
C GLU A 57 10.10 -6.40 -17.08
N GLU A 58 9.67 -5.58 -16.13
CA GLU A 58 10.57 -4.79 -15.29
C GLU A 58 11.00 -5.56 -14.02
N GLU A 59 12.28 -5.41 -13.63
CA GLU A 59 12.85 -6.05 -12.43
C GLU A 59 12.70 -5.16 -11.18
N TYR A 60 11.47 -4.99 -10.70
CA TYR A 60 11.17 -4.33 -9.41
C TYR A 60 10.22 -5.16 -8.55
N ILE A 61 10.08 -4.80 -7.27
CA ILE A 61 8.99 -5.32 -6.42
C ILE A 61 7.84 -4.31 -6.51
N GLY A 62 6.75 -4.69 -7.18
CA GLY A 62 5.56 -3.87 -7.28
C GLY A 62 4.65 -4.09 -6.07
N CYS A 63 4.15 -3.03 -5.47
CA CYS A 63 3.24 -3.11 -4.32
C CYS A 63 2.14 -2.07 -4.48
N PHE A 64 0.89 -2.52 -4.51
CA PHE A 64 -0.27 -1.69 -4.83
C PHE A 64 -1.35 -1.85 -3.77
N LEU A 65 -1.97 -0.74 -3.37
CA LEU A 65 -3.21 -0.74 -2.61
C LEU A 65 -4.39 -0.81 -3.60
N THR A 66 -5.07 -1.95 -3.61
CA THR A 66 -6.20 -2.18 -4.51
C THR A 66 -7.50 -2.12 -3.72
N ARG A 67 -8.37 -1.19 -4.10
CA ARG A 67 -9.75 -1.16 -3.60
C ARG A 67 -10.55 -2.30 -4.24
N ILE A 68 -11.24 -3.08 -3.42
CA ILE A 68 -12.23 -4.05 -3.90
C ILE A 68 -13.47 -3.26 -4.30
N ILE A 69 -13.83 -3.32 -5.58
CA ILE A 69 -14.99 -2.60 -6.11
C ILE A 69 -16.23 -2.99 -5.31
N ASP A 70 -16.80 -1.99 -4.65
CA ASP A 70 -18.10 -2.00 -4.00
C ASP A 70 -18.96 -0.87 -4.61
N ASP A 71 -20.25 -0.83 -4.26
CA ASP A 71 -21.18 0.19 -4.76
C ASP A 71 -20.93 1.59 -4.14
N SER A 72 -19.77 1.85 -3.53
CA SER A 72 -19.47 3.14 -2.90
C SER A 72 -18.95 4.16 -3.91
N ASP A 73 -19.49 5.37 -3.82
CA ASP A 73 -19.19 6.56 -4.61
C ASP A 73 -18.06 7.43 -4.02
N PHE A 74 -17.20 6.86 -3.17
CA PHE A 74 -16.14 7.63 -2.54
C PHE A 74 -15.18 8.24 -3.55
N GLU A 75 -15.08 9.56 -3.44
CA GLU A 75 -14.11 10.41 -4.11
C GLU A 75 -13.19 11.01 -3.04
N GLY A 76 -11.94 10.59 -3.05
CA GLY A 76 -10.94 11.07 -2.10
C GLY A 76 -9.54 10.60 -2.48
N GLU A 77 -8.54 11.25 -1.88
CA GLU A 77 -7.13 10.91 -2.05
C GLU A 77 -6.67 10.05 -0.87
N ILE A 78 -5.90 9.01 -1.15
CA ILE A 78 -5.31 8.13 -0.15
C ILE A 78 -3.81 8.17 -0.35
N ASP A 79 -3.10 8.78 0.58
CA ASP A 79 -1.64 8.72 0.64
C ASP A 79 -1.20 7.37 1.20
N MET A 80 -0.35 6.67 0.45
CA MET A 80 0.18 5.37 0.84
C MET A 80 1.69 5.46 1.07
N LYS A 81 2.11 4.90 2.20
CA LYS A 81 3.52 4.72 2.54
C LYS A 81 3.81 3.23 2.74
N ILE A 82 4.80 2.72 2.02
CA ILE A 82 5.22 1.32 2.09
C ILE A 82 6.60 1.24 2.72
N ILE A 83 6.69 0.50 3.82
CA ILE A 83 7.94 0.29 4.55
C ILE A 83 8.24 -1.20 4.56
N SER A 84 9.44 -1.58 4.11
CA SER A 84 9.97 -2.92 4.32
C SER A 84 10.64 -3.00 5.68
N LEU A 85 10.26 -4.00 6.48
CA LEU A 85 10.84 -4.22 7.81
C LEU A 85 11.86 -5.35 7.73
N SER A 86 13.10 -5.08 8.12
CA SER A 86 14.10 -6.14 8.31
C SER A 86 13.87 -6.81 9.67
N LYS A 87 14.03 -8.14 9.72
CA LYS A 87 13.98 -8.88 10.99
C LYS A 87 15.14 -8.53 11.93
N ASP A 88 16.26 -8.10 11.36
CA ASP A 88 17.49 -7.78 12.10
C ASP A 88 17.51 -6.32 12.58
N ASP A 89 16.79 -5.45 11.88
CA ASP A 89 16.62 -4.04 12.24
C ASP A 89 15.20 -3.58 11.80
N PRO A 90 14.23 -3.51 12.73
CA PRO A 90 12.86 -3.10 12.41
C PRO A 90 12.75 -1.60 12.14
N THR A 91 13.86 -0.85 12.16
CA THR A 91 13.87 0.55 11.76
C THR A 91 13.57 0.64 10.25
N PRO A 92 12.59 1.47 9.82
CA PRO A 92 12.36 1.73 8.41
C PRO A 92 13.68 2.13 7.74
N ALA A 93 14.00 1.53 6.59
CA ALA A 93 15.11 2.02 5.78
C ALA A 93 14.91 3.52 5.50
N TYR A 94 15.96 4.33 5.69
CA TYR A 94 15.92 5.79 5.55
C TYR A 94 15.21 6.21 4.25
N GLU A 95 14.29 7.17 4.36
CA GLU A 95 13.58 7.74 3.22
C GLU A 95 14.24 9.05 2.79
N GLU A 96 14.57 9.15 1.50
CA GLU A 96 14.71 10.46 0.87
C GLU A 96 13.31 11.09 0.79
N PRO A 97 13.11 12.35 1.20
CA PRO A 97 11.83 13.02 1.02
C PRO A 97 11.48 13.01 -0.46
N LEU A 98 10.26 12.57 -0.79
CA LEU A 98 9.72 12.64 -2.13
C LEU A 98 9.85 14.09 -2.62
N ASP A 99 10.52 14.27 -3.75
CA ASP A 99 10.63 15.58 -4.39
C ASP A 99 9.25 15.96 -4.96
N ASP A 100 8.58 16.90 -4.28
CA ASP A 100 7.28 17.45 -4.66
C ASP A 100 7.24 18.03 -6.10
N SER A 101 8.38 18.16 -6.78
CA SER A 101 8.45 18.62 -8.17
C SER A 101 8.00 17.58 -9.22
N VAL A 102 7.83 16.30 -8.85
CA VAL A 102 7.41 15.25 -9.79
C VAL A 102 5.90 15.27 -10.09
N CYS A 103 5.07 15.79 -9.18
CA CYS A 103 3.61 15.82 -9.34
C CYS A 103 3.06 16.99 -10.17
N GLN A 104 3.89 17.88 -10.73
CA GLN A 104 3.42 19.02 -11.54
C GLN A 104 3.49 18.80 -13.05
N ARG A 105 3.04 17.64 -13.58
CA ARG A 105 2.75 17.52 -15.02
C ARG A 105 1.55 16.60 -15.27
N ALA A 106 0.36 17.19 -15.15
CA ALA A 106 -0.82 16.81 -15.92
C ALA A 106 -1.10 17.90 -16.96
#